data_AF-N1PBW9-F1
#
_entry.id   AF-N1PBW9-F1
#
_cell.length_a   1.000
_cell.length_b   1.000
_cell.length_c   1.000
_cell.angle_alpha   90.00
_cell.angle_beta   90.00
_cell.angle_gamma   90.00
#
_symmetry.space_group_name_H-M   'P 1'
#
loop_
_entity.id
_entity.type
_entity.pdbx_description
1 polymer ?
#
loop_
_entity_poly.entity_id
_entity_poly.type
_entity_poly.pdbx_seq_one_letter_code
_entity_poly.pdbx_strand_id
1 'polypeptide(L)'
;MKRQGKTDALWTTSEQWDRLLGRYAAIVDSPSHVFVAELAQAYPDAKVVLTVRDTPEIWLESFTKTIFEEGKRMQMRPNASCTGTQRNLTKRPAIRRAISETEGGFYPEPQAWWYTDHIDYVREIIPPERLLLFNLKDG
;
A
#
# COMPACT_ATOMS: atom_id res chain seq x y z
N MET A 1 4.58 14.38 -28.31
CA MET A 1 3.16 14.18 -27.99
C MET A 1 3.06 13.63 -26.57
N LYS A 2 2.72 14.47 -25.58
CA LYS A 2 2.62 14.05 -24.17
C LYS A 2 1.40 13.12 -24.05
N ARG A 3 1.61 11.84 -23.75
CA ARG A 3 0.51 10.92 -23.43
C ARG A 3 -0.06 11.34 -22.08
N GLN A 4 -1.21 12.01 -22.10
CA GLN A 4 -2.09 12.09 -20.92
C GLN A 4 -2.52 10.67 -20.58
N GLY A 5 -1.82 10.05 -19.63
CA GLY A 5 -2.15 8.74 -19.11
C GLY A 5 -3.43 8.82 -18.30
N LYS A 6 -4.55 8.37 -18.87
CA LYS A 6 -5.72 8.02 -18.07
C LYS A 6 -5.30 6.91 -17.10
N THR A 7 -5.30 7.22 -15.81
CA THR A 7 -5.16 6.23 -14.75
C THR A 7 -6.47 5.44 -14.66
N ASP A 8 -6.43 4.11 -14.83
CA ASP A 8 -7.58 3.19 -14.72
C ASP A 8 -8.09 3.02 -13.26
N ALA A 9 -7.92 4.06 -12.43
CA ALA A 9 -8.36 4.06 -11.04
C ALA A 9 -9.88 4.26 -10.97
N LEU A 10 -10.57 3.46 -10.14
CA LEU A 10 -12.02 3.57 -9.96
C LEU A 10 -12.40 4.93 -9.36
N TRP A 11 -11.63 5.41 -8.38
CA TRP A 11 -11.78 6.72 -7.74
C TRP A 11 -10.53 7.57 -7.95
N THR A 12 -10.73 8.79 -8.43
CA THR A 12 -9.66 9.73 -8.81
C THR A 12 -9.84 11.13 -8.22
N THR A 13 -11.01 11.44 -7.64
CA THR A 13 -11.28 12.75 -7.03
C THR A 13 -11.52 12.65 -5.53
N SER A 14 -11.24 13.73 -4.80
CA SER A 14 -11.49 13.83 -3.36
C SER A 14 -12.95 13.56 -3.03
N GLU A 15 -13.91 14.05 -3.83
CA GLU A 15 -15.35 13.85 -3.55
C GLU A 15 -15.78 12.38 -3.64
N GLN A 16 -15.10 11.57 -4.45
CA GLN A 16 -15.37 10.13 -4.52
C GLN A 16 -14.84 9.43 -3.26
N TRP A 17 -13.63 9.77 -2.85
CA TRP A 17 -13.00 9.26 -1.64
C TRP A 17 -13.74 9.71 -0.38
N ASP A 18 -14.23 10.95 -0.33
CA ASP A 18 -14.98 11.52 0.81
C ASP A 18 -16.29 10.77 1.09
N ARG A 19 -16.85 10.03 0.12
CA ARG A 19 -18.00 9.14 0.37
C ARG A 19 -17.64 7.99 1.33
N LEU A 20 -16.38 7.57 1.35
CA LEU A 20 -15.84 6.57 2.27
C LEU A 20 -15.18 7.22 3.48
N LEU A 21 -14.35 8.24 3.26
CA LEU A 21 -13.51 8.87 4.27
C LEU A 21 -14.26 9.93 5.11
N GLY A 22 -15.39 10.44 4.62
CA GLY A 22 -16.20 11.41 5.33
C GLY A 22 -15.39 12.64 5.77
N ARG A 23 -15.32 12.87 7.10
CA ARG A 23 -14.68 14.05 7.70
C ARG A 23 -13.33 13.74 8.35
N TYR A 24 -12.73 12.57 8.10
CA TYR A 24 -11.45 12.22 8.70
C TYR A 24 -10.31 13.02 8.06
N ALA A 25 -9.45 13.60 8.90
CA ALA A 25 -8.31 14.39 8.46
C ALA A 25 -7.09 13.54 8.07
N ALA A 26 -7.07 12.27 8.46
CA ALA A 26 -5.99 11.33 8.19
C ALA A 26 -6.51 9.90 8.13
N ILE A 27 -5.75 9.05 7.44
CA ILE A 27 -5.99 7.62 7.29
C ILE A 27 -4.67 6.87 7.43
N VAL A 28 -4.75 5.66 7.97
CA VAL A 28 -3.58 4.80 8.21
C VAL A 28 -3.99 3.34 7.97
N ASP A 29 -2.98 2.48 7.85
CA ASP A 29 -3.15 1.02 7.79
C ASP A 29 -4.01 0.51 6.61
N SER A 30 -4.27 -0.78 6.60
CA SER A 30 -5.05 -1.52 5.62
C SER A 30 -6.55 -1.20 5.76
N PRO A 31 -7.28 -1.00 4.64
CA PRO A 31 -6.84 -1.12 3.26
C PRO A 31 -6.23 0.17 2.68
N SER A 32 -6.19 1.28 3.41
CA SER A 32 -5.87 2.60 2.84
C SER A 32 -4.47 2.70 2.24
N HIS A 33 -3.47 2.04 2.83
CA HIS A 33 -2.07 2.05 2.37
C HIS A 33 -1.88 1.50 0.95
N VAL A 34 -2.82 0.69 0.42
CA VAL A 34 -2.72 0.18 -0.96
C VAL A 34 -3.17 1.20 -2.00
N PHE A 35 -3.76 2.33 -1.61
CA PHE A 35 -4.29 3.37 -2.51
C PHE A 35 -3.48 4.66 -2.44
N VAL A 36 -2.21 4.62 -2.00
CA VAL A 36 -1.37 5.82 -1.82
C VAL A 36 -1.29 6.68 -3.09
N ALA A 37 -1.19 6.07 -4.28
CA ALA A 37 -1.15 6.82 -5.53
C ALA A 37 -2.47 7.56 -5.82
N GLU A 38 -3.59 6.85 -5.72
CA GLU A 38 -4.92 7.39 -5.97
C GLU A 38 -5.29 8.47 -4.95
N LEU A 39 -4.96 8.26 -3.67
CA LEU A 39 -5.18 9.21 -2.59
C LEU A 39 -4.28 10.43 -2.71
N ALA A 40 -2.99 10.26 -3.02
CA ALA A 40 -2.08 11.40 -3.20
C ALA A 40 -2.43 12.26 -4.42
N GLN A 41 -3.04 11.66 -5.45
CA GLN A 41 -3.61 12.36 -6.60
C GLN A 41 -4.90 13.10 -6.23
N ALA A 42 -5.81 12.45 -5.50
CA ALA A 42 -7.09 13.02 -5.11
C ALA A 42 -6.95 14.17 -4.09
N TYR A 43 -5.94 14.10 -3.22
CA TYR A 43 -5.64 15.11 -2.20
C TYR A 43 -4.22 15.68 -2.43
N PRO A 44 -4.04 16.60 -3.39
CA PRO A 44 -2.71 17.09 -3.78
C PRO A 44 -1.99 17.86 -2.66
N ASP A 45 -2.74 18.48 -1.74
CA ASP A 45 -2.19 19.23 -0.61
C ASP A 45 -1.91 18.34 0.61
N ALA A 46 -2.39 17.10 0.61
CA ALA A 46 -2.14 16.18 1.71
C ALA A 46 -0.67 15.76 1.74
N LYS A 47 -0.13 15.71 2.97
CA LYS A 47 1.18 15.14 3.27
C LYS A 47 1.05 13.63 3.47
N VAL A 48 2.11 12.90 3.14
CA VAL A 48 2.21 11.44 3.31
C VAL A 48 3.26 11.15 4.37
N VAL A 49 2.86 10.42 5.40
CA VAL A 49 3.77 9.90 6.42
C VAL A 49 3.99 8.42 6.14
N LEU A 50 5.23 8.05 5.83
CA LEU A 50 5.64 6.67 5.64
C LEU A 50 6.41 6.21 6.88
N THR A 51 5.74 5.41 7.72
CA THR A 51 6.35 4.88 8.93
C THR A 51 7.32 3.74 8.60
N VAL A 52 8.54 3.80 9.11
CA VAL A 52 9.59 2.82 8.87
C VAL A 52 10.13 2.20 10.17
N ARG A 53 10.82 1.07 10.02
CA ARG A 53 11.55 0.29 11.02
C ARG A 53 13.02 0.29 10.62
N ASP A 54 13.90 -0.05 11.56
CA ASP A 54 15.35 -0.04 11.30
C ASP A 54 15.76 -0.98 10.18
N THR A 55 15.14 -2.16 10.10
CA THR A 55 15.45 -3.16 9.08
C THR A 55 14.19 -3.86 8.53
N PRO A 56 14.25 -4.35 7.28
CA PRO A 56 13.21 -5.20 6.70
C PRO A 56 12.92 -6.46 7.51
N GLU A 57 13.95 -7.04 8.15
CA GLU A 57 13.83 -8.26 8.96
C GLU A 57 13.02 -8.02 10.23
N ILE A 58 13.20 -6.87 10.89
CA ILE A 58 12.41 -6.48 12.07
C ILE A 58 10.93 -6.33 11.69
N TRP A 59 10.66 -5.72 10.52
CA TRP A 59 9.29 -5.64 10.02
C TRP A 59 8.72 -7.04 9.73
N LEU A 60 9.49 -7.90 9.05
CA LEU A 60 9.05 -9.24 8.68
C LEU A 60 8.71 -10.06 9.92
N GLU A 61 9.57 -10.06 10.93
CA GLU A 61 9.32 -10.78 12.19
C GLU A 61 8.02 -10.32 12.85
N SER A 62 7.79 -9.00 12.92
CA SER A 62 6.55 -8.43 13.48
C SER A 62 5.32 -8.80 12.64
N PHE A 63 5.40 -8.67 11.31
CA PHE A 63 4.31 -8.97 10.39
C PHE A 63 3.92 -10.44 10.45
N THR A 64 4.91 -11.34 10.46
CA THR A 64 4.71 -12.78 10.58
C THR A 64 3.96 -13.12 11.85
N LYS A 65 4.45 -12.67 13.01
CA LYS A 65 3.85 -12.99 14.34
C LYS A 65 2.45 -12.42 14.56
N THR A 66 2.00 -11.50 13.71
CA THR A 66 0.73 -10.80 13.89
C THR A 66 -0.18 -11.02 12.67
N ILE A 67 -0.07 -10.15 11.67
CA ILE A 67 -0.97 -10.11 10.51
C ILE A 67 -0.97 -11.42 9.73
N PHE A 68 0.19 -12.05 9.54
CA PHE A 68 0.26 -13.31 8.79
C PHE A 68 -0.35 -14.48 9.56
N GLU A 69 0.04 -14.69 10.82
CA GLU A 69 -0.55 -15.75 11.66
C GLU A 69 -2.06 -15.57 11.84
N GLU A 70 -2.52 -14.34 12.09
CA GLU A 70 -3.95 -14.04 12.20
C GLU A 70 -4.68 -14.26 10.86
N GLY A 71 -4.08 -13.87 9.74
CA GLY A 71 -4.60 -14.15 8.40
C GLY A 71 -4.75 -15.65 8.13
N LYS A 72 -3.77 -16.46 8.51
CA LYS A 72 -3.84 -17.93 8.45
C LYS A 72 -4.94 -18.48 9.36
N ARG A 73 -5.00 -18.03 10.62
CA ARG A 73 -6.00 -18.44 11.63
C ARG A 73 -7.43 -18.18 11.15
N MET A 74 -7.67 -17.02 10.56
CA MET A 74 -8.96 -16.61 10.01
C MET A 74 -9.25 -17.19 8.62
N GLN A 75 -8.34 -17.99 8.06
CA GLN A 75 -8.42 -18.53 6.70
C GLN A 75 -8.66 -17.44 5.64
N MET A 76 -8.07 -16.27 5.85
CA MET A 76 -8.21 -15.13 4.95
C MET A 76 -7.53 -15.46 3.62
N ARG A 77 -8.32 -15.42 2.55
CA ARG A 77 -7.78 -15.51 1.19
C ARG A 77 -7.27 -14.14 0.76
N PRO A 78 -6.13 -14.04 0.04
CA PRO A 78 -5.72 -12.79 -0.57
C PRO A 78 -6.83 -12.33 -1.50
N ASN A 79 -7.58 -11.31 -1.09
CA ASN A 79 -8.67 -10.80 -1.89
C ASN A 79 -8.05 -9.85 -2.93
N ALA A 80 -8.16 -10.21 -4.21
CA ALA A 80 -7.71 -9.38 -5.34
C ALA A 80 -8.36 -7.98 -5.38
N SER A 81 -9.37 -7.71 -4.54
CA SER A 81 -9.94 -6.37 -4.33
C SER A 81 -9.17 -5.51 -3.32
N CYS A 82 -8.39 -6.11 -2.41
CA CYS A 82 -7.56 -5.38 -1.43
C CYS A 82 -6.21 -4.92 -1.99
N THR A 83 -5.88 -5.27 -3.23
CA THR A 83 -4.56 -5.04 -3.83
C THR A 83 -4.47 -3.73 -4.61
N GLY A 84 -5.48 -2.87 -4.50
CA GLY A 84 -5.79 -1.89 -5.52
C GLY A 84 -6.30 -2.61 -6.76
N THR A 85 -7.23 -1.98 -7.48
CA THR A 85 -7.87 -2.49 -8.71
C THR A 85 -6.99 -3.44 -9.52
N GLN A 86 -7.54 -4.60 -9.90
CA GLN A 86 -6.96 -5.66 -10.75
C GLN A 86 -6.22 -5.19 -12.04
N ARG A 87 -6.17 -3.89 -12.34
CA ARG A 87 -5.62 -3.33 -13.58
C ARG A 87 -4.37 -2.46 -13.44
N ASN A 88 -3.99 -2.02 -12.23
CA ASN A 88 -2.71 -1.31 -11.99
C ASN A 88 -1.56 -2.23 -11.54
N LEU A 89 -1.75 -3.55 -11.61
CA LEU A 89 -0.75 -4.58 -11.33
C LEU A 89 0.52 -4.47 -12.20
N THR A 90 0.49 -3.65 -13.26
CA THR A 90 1.64 -3.39 -14.14
C THR A 90 2.74 -2.57 -13.48
N LYS A 91 2.47 -1.85 -12.38
CA LYS A 91 3.45 -0.98 -11.68
C LYS A 91 3.88 -1.45 -10.29
N ARG A 92 3.43 -2.61 -9.82
CA ARG A 92 3.71 -3.13 -8.47
C ARG A 92 4.33 -4.53 -8.53
N PRO A 93 5.64 -4.67 -8.77
CA PRO A 93 6.27 -5.98 -8.98
C PRO A 93 6.14 -6.91 -7.76
N ALA A 94 6.17 -6.41 -6.52
CA ALA A 94 5.98 -7.24 -5.33
C ALA A 94 4.57 -7.81 -5.20
N ILE A 95 3.57 -6.93 -5.32
CA ILE A 95 2.16 -7.32 -5.22
C ILE A 95 1.77 -8.20 -6.41
N ARG A 96 2.29 -7.93 -7.62
CA ARG A 96 2.12 -8.81 -8.79
C ARG A 96 2.65 -10.22 -8.52
N ARG A 97 3.86 -10.33 -7.96
CA ARG A 97 4.52 -11.62 -7.72
C ARG A 97 3.84 -12.39 -6.59
N ALA A 98 3.54 -11.72 -5.48
CA ALA A 98 2.80 -12.31 -4.37
C ALA A 98 1.41 -12.79 -4.81
N ILE A 99 0.71 -12.09 -5.70
CA ILE A 99 -0.59 -12.54 -6.23
C ILE A 99 -0.43 -13.66 -7.27
N SER A 100 0.52 -13.55 -8.21
CA SER A 100 0.71 -14.57 -9.25
C SER A 100 1.17 -15.92 -8.70
N GLU A 101 1.86 -15.94 -7.56
CA GLU A 101 2.28 -17.17 -6.87
C GLU A 101 1.14 -17.79 -6.03
N THR A 102 -0.04 -17.15 -5.95
CA THR A 102 -1.18 -17.57 -5.09
C THR A 102 -2.38 -18.17 -5.81
N GLU A 103 -2.24 -18.58 -7.09
CA GLU A 103 -3.30 -19.32 -7.79
C GLU A 103 -3.72 -20.65 -7.09
N GLY A 104 -3.07 -21.04 -5.99
CA GLY A 104 -3.41 -22.18 -5.13
C GLY A 104 -3.99 -21.88 -3.73
N GLY A 105 -4.13 -20.61 -3.32
CA GLY A 105 -4.71 -20.24 -2.02
C GLY A 105 -3.71 -20.16 -0.86
N PHE A 106 -4.05 -19.29 0.10
CA PHE A 106 -3.25 -18.72 1.20
C PHE A 106 -2.36 -17.53 0.81
N TYR A 107 -2.19 -16.60 1.77
CA TYR A 107 -1.15 -15.58 1.70
C TYR A 107 0.20 -16.29 1.50
N PRO A 108 1.04 -15.86 0.54
CA PRO A 108 2.37 -16.45 0.42
C PRO A 108 3.17 -16.11 1.67
N GLU A 109 4.16 -16.94 1.99
CA GLU A 109 5.08 -16.66 3.09
C GLU A 109 5.68 -15.26 2.90
N PRO A 110 5.55 -14.36 3.89
CA PRO A 110 5.98 -12.99 3.74
C PRO A 110 7.50 -12.93 3.58
N GLN A 111 7.95 -11.98 2.76
CA GLN A 111 9.36 -11.81 2.45
C GLN A 111 9.80 -10.41 2.82
N ALA A 112 11.02 -10.28 3.37
CA ALA A 112 11.56 -9.00 3.82
C ALA A 112 11.60 -7.94 2.71
N TRP A 113 11.81 -8.35 1.46
CA TRP A 113 11.85 -7.43 0.31
C TRP A 113 10.51 -6.77 -0.01
N TRP A 114 9.36 -7.27 0.48
CA TRP A 114 8.07 -6.59 0.32
C TRP A 114 8.07 -5.22 1.01
N TYR A 115 8.76 -5.14 2.16
CA TYR A 115 8.92 -3.92 2.92
C TYR A 115 9.71 -2.88 2.13
N THR A 116 10.86 -3.26 1.58
CA THR A 116 11.71 -2.35 0.80
C THR A 116 11.05 -1.94 -0.51
N ASP A 117 10.39 -2.86 -1.21
CA ASP A 117 9.68 -2.57 -2.47
C ASP A 117 8.56 -1.53 -2.26
N HIS A 118 7.78 -1.66 -1.18
CA HIS A 118 6.74 -0.68 -0.88
C HIS A 118 7.32 0.70 -0.53
N ILE A 119 8.41 0.75 0.24
CA ILE A 119 9.07 2.02 0.57
C ILE A 119 9.61 2.69 -0.69
N ASP A 120 10.27 1.95 -1.56
CA ASP A 120 10.85 2.48 -2.80
C ASP A 120 9.75 2.96 -3.75
N TYR A 121 8.65 2.22 -3.85
CA TYR A 121 7.46 2.66 -4.58
C TYR A 121 6.91 3.98 -4.06
N VAL A 122 6.70 4.11 -2.74
CA VAL A 122 6.16 5.36 -2.16
C VAL A 122 7.11 6.54 -2.38
N ARG A 123 8.42 6.32 -2.27
CA ARG A 123 9.45 7.33 -2.59
C ARG A 123 9.44 7.74 -4.05
N GLU A 124 9.16 6.81 -4.97
CA GLU A 124 9.09 7.10 -6.40
C GLU A 124 7.87 7.97 -6.75
N ILE A 125 6.71 7.69 -6.15
CA ILE A 125 5.45 8.32 -6.55
C ILE A 125 5.10 9.60 -5.77
N ILE A 126 5.64 9.78 -4.57
CA ILE A 126 5.36 10.95 -3.72
C ILE A 126 6.52 11.94 -3.77
N PRO A 127 6.27 13.22 -4.13
CA PRO A 127 7.29 14.25 -4.08
C PRO A 127 7.93 14.38 -2.69
N PRO A 128 9.26 14.52 -2.56
CA PRO A 128 9.96 14.60 -1.27
C PRO A 128 9.41 15.67 -0.32
N GLU A 129 8.95 16.81 -0.84
CA GLU A 129 8.34 17.91 -0.08
C GLU A 129 6.97 17.57 0.56
N ARG A 130 6.36 16.46 0.13
CA ARG A 130 5.12 15.91 0.67
C ARG A 130 5.35 14.65 1.51
N LEU A 131 6.55 14.07 1.50
CA LEU A 131 6.84 12.78 2.10
C LEU A 131 7.69 12.94 3.37
N LEU A 132 7.17 12.44 4.50
CA LEU A 132 7.94 12.25 5.72
C LEU A 132 8.21 10.75 5.90
N LEU A 133 9.49 10.37 5.94
CA LEU A 133 9.88 9.05 6.45
C LEU A 133 10.03 9.17 7.97
N PHE A 134 9.24 8.41 8.71
CA PHE A 134 9.19 8.48 10.16
C PHE A 134 9.59 7.12 10.76
N ASN A 135 10.75 7.03 11.42
CA ASN A 135 11.08 5.83 12.18
C ASN A 135 10.32 5.88 13.51
N LEU A 136 9.66 4.79 13.88
CA LEU A 136 8.87 4.73 15.12
C LEU A 136 9.71 4.98 16.40
N LYS A 137 11.04 4.88 16.31
CA LYS A 137 11.96 5.21 17.42
C LYS A 137 12.21 6.70 17.61
N ASP A 138 11.83 7.54 16.64
CA ASP A 138 12.07 8.98 16.67
C ASP A 138 11.03 9.75 17.49
N GLY A 139 10.14 9.06 18.23
CA GLY A 139 9.04 9.64 19.02
C GLY A 139 8.82 8.98 20.37
#